data_AF-A0A8B6D0D1-F1
#
_entry.id   AF-A0A8B6D0D1-F1
#
_cell.length_a   1.000
_cell.length_b   1.000
_cell.length_c   1.000
_cell.angle_alpha   90.00
_cell.angle_beta   90.00
_cell.angle_gamma   90.00
#
_symmetry.space_group_name_H-M   'P 1'
#
loop_
_entity.id
_entity.type
_entity.pdbx_description
1 polymer ?
#
loop_
_entity_poly.entity_id
_entity_poly.type
_entity_poly.pdbx_seq_one_letter_code
_entity_poly.pdbx_strand_id
1 'polypeptide(L)'
;MNIWQEHFQQLATPTIEENFDTEKLELVEIQNNIIESIEREKGQGIDLVNVKEVNKAIEKLKAGKAPDEDGIFGRTLQTWDGREFNKVQNYLQRYINATTTSYLDSILKSGLGACIGDIQVPAPTCADDIAVLANSTADAQGILDIVQHHTSRDLVKINPTKSEAVLYNAKGSNISTLKFEDNDINKTNETKHLGIKRNEQNRANISERIRTGRATIYSLLGAGLHVRRGFSPMVAYKLWRTYAVPRSIYGLEVMNLLAKEKDMLELAEKKILRQIQGLPNDTANMAVYTLVGAEPIAITLDKNVLTFFMNIVRNSGTIECEILRRQIAFSDQRGKDFINRVEKTLSKYNLKSSSYYIENPLNKIEWKKTSRNKDQGILEK
;
A
#
# COMPACT_ATOMS: atom_id res chain seq x y z
N MET A 1 10.44 33.95 -0.81
CA MET A 1 9.12 33.26 -0.77
C MET A 1 8.94 32.42 -2.04
N ASN A 2 9.82 31.44 -2.32
CA ASN A 2 9.61 30.46 -3.40
C ASN A 2 10.49 29.18 -3.33
N ILE A 3 11.06 28.89 -2.16
CA ILE A 3 11.99 27.76 -1.95
C ILE A 3 11.32 26.41 -2.22
N TRP A 4 10.02 26.30 -1.92
CA TRP A 4 9.24 25.09 -2.17
C TRP A 4 8.99 24.86 -3.66
N GLN A 5 8.76 25.93 -4.43
CA GLN A 5 8.53 25.83 -5.87
C GLN A 5 9.80 25.35 -6.58
N GLU A 6 10.96 25.90 -6.21
CA GLU A 6 12.27 25.44 -6.70
C GLU A 6 12.56 24.00 -6.29
N HIS A 7 12.25 23.61 -5.05
CA HIS A 7 12.45 22.24 -4.58
C HIS A 7 11.61 21.22 -5.37
N PHE A 8 10.34 21.51 -5.62
CA PHE A 8 9.48 20.62 -6.41
C PHE A 8 9.84 20.63 -7.89
N GLN A 9 10.32 21.74 -8.43
CA GLN A 9 10.80 21.83 -9.80
C GLN A 9 12.11 21.05 -9.98
N GLN A 10 13.01 21.06 -8.99
CA GLN A 10 14.19 20.20 -8.96
C GLN A 10 13.85 18.71 -8.84
N LEU A 11 12.80 18.35 -8.10
CA LEU A 11 12.30 16.96 -8.03
C LEU A 11 11.59 16.52 -9.32
N ALA A 12 10.99 17.46 -10.05
CA ALA A 12 10.31 17.22 -11.33
C ALA A 12 11.28 17.15 -12.52
N THR A 13 12.45 17.78 -12.38
CA THR A 13 13.52 17.76 -13.39
C THR A 13 14.39 16.52 -13.14
N PRO A 14 14.49 15.58 -14.09
CA PRO A 14 15.37 14.43 -13.92
C PRO A 14 16.81 14.90 -13.72
N THR A 15 17.52 14.40 -12.71
CA THR A 15 18.99 14.41 -12.72
C THR A 15 19.42 13.43 -13.81
N ILE A 16 19.83 13.99 -14.95
CA ILE A 16 20.30 13.26 -16.12
C ILE A 16 21.66 12.65 -15.78
N GLU A 17 21.78 11.33 -15.82
CA GLU A 17 23.10 10.69 -15.94
C GLU A 17 23.45 10.71 -17.43
N GLU A 18 24.40 11.56 -17.83
CA GLU A 18 24.61 12.06 -19.21
C GLU A 18 24.77 10.98 -20.29
N ASN A 19 25.24 9.78 -19.97
CA ASN A 19 25.48 8.74 -20.98
C ASN A 19 24.31 7.74 -21.10
N PHE A 20 23.72 7.30 -20.00
CA PHE A 20 22.64 6.29 -20.02
C PHE A 20 21.29 6.88 -20.45
N ASP A 21 21.02 8.11 -20.05
CA ASP A 21 19.76 8.78 -20.38
C ASP A 21 19.71 9.26 -21.83
N THR A 22 20.85 9.56 -22.47
CA THR A 22 20.91 10.04 -23.86
C THR A 22 20.56 8.94 -24.86
N GLU A 23 21.18 7.75 -24.73
CA GLU A 23 20.86 6.58 -25.56
C GLU A 23 19.39 6.16 -25.39
N LYS A 24 18.87 6.26 -24.17
CA LYS A 24 17.47 5.98 -23.84
C LYS A 24 16.50 6.99 -24.46
N LEU A 25 16.86 8.28 -24.49
CA LEU A 25 16.07 9.33 -25.14
C LEU A 25 16.05 9.14 -26.66
N GLU A 26 17.18 8.79 -27.27
CA GLU A 26 17.28 8.45 -28.69
C GLU A 26 16.38 7.26 -29.07
N LEU A 27 16.37 6.21 -28.26
CA LEU A 27 15.48 5.05 -28.48
C LEU A 27 13.99 5.42 -28.37
N VAL A 28 13.63 6.30 -27.45
CA VAL A 28 12.25 6.81 -27.31
C VAL A 28 11.87 7.66 -28.52
N GLU A 29 12.78 8.48 -29.03
CA GLU A 29 12.56 9.30 -30.23
C GLU A 29 12.37 8.42 -31.48
N ILE A 30 13.21 7.40 -31.66
CA ILE A 30 13.06 6.40 -32.73
C ILE A 30 11.71 5.68 -32.62
N GLN A 31 11.33 5.24 -31.41
CA GLN A 31 10.05 4.58 -31.19
C GLN A 31 8.87 5.48 -31.53
N ASN A 32 8.91 6.76 -31.12
CA ASN A 32 7.85 7.73 -31.44
C ASN A 32 7.76 7.96 -32.95
N ASN A 33 8.89 8.08 -33.66
CA ASN A 33 8.93 8.24 -35.11
C ASN A 33 8.33 7.03 -35.85
N ILE A 34 8.59 5.81 -35.37
CA ILE A 34 8.00 4.58 -35.92
C ILE A 34 6.49 4.53 -35.68
N ILE A 35 6.03 4.92 -34.49
CA ILE A 35 4.59 4.98 -34.19
C ILE A 35 3.91 6.01 -35.10
N GLU A 36 4.50 7.20 -35.26
CA GLU A 36 3.98 8.24 -36.15
C GLU A 36 3.90 7.79 -37.61
N SER A 37 4.93 7.12 -38.14
CA SER A 37 4.93 6.64 -39.53
C SER A 37 3.85 5.59 -39.76
N ILE A 38 3.70 4.64 -38.83
CA ILE A 38 2.68 3.58 -38.89
C ILE A 38 1.26 4.15 -38.83
N GLU A 39 1.02 5.20 -38.06
CA GLU A 39 -0.31 5.81 -37.93
C GLU A 39 -0.64 6.73 -39.12
N ARG A 40 0.35 7.41 -39.72
CA ARG A 40 0.20 8.12 -41.01
C ARG A 40 -0.18 7.18 -42.14
N GLU A 41 0.45 6.01 -42.23
CA GLU A 41 0.12 4.97 -43.23
C GLU A 41 -1.31 4.44 -43.08
N LYS A 42 -1.90 4.51 -41.89
CA LYS A 42 -3.28 4.07 -41.60
C LYS A 42 -4.34 5.17 -41.80
N GLY A 43 -3.96 6.37 -42.23
CA GLY A 43 -4.88 7.48 -42.48
C GLY A 43 -5.59 8.00 -41.22
N GLN A 44 -5.01 7.78 -40.04
CA GLN A 44 -5.60 8.13 -38.76
C GLN A 44 -4.82 9.29 -38.11
N GLY A 45 -5.43 10.48 -38.05
CA GLY A 45 -4.82 11.65 -37.40
C GLY A 45 -4.56 11.43 -35.90
N ILE A 46 -3.45 11.96 -35.39
CA ILE A 46 -3.08 11.91 -33.98
C ILE A 46 -3.68 13.13 -33.28
N ASP A 47 -4.71 12.94 -32.46
CA ASP A 47 -5.23 14.00 -31.60
C ASP A 47 -4.34 14.13 -30.35
N LEU A 48 -3.78 15.32 -30.14
CA LEU A 48 -2.93 15.62 -28.98
C LEU A 48 -3.79 15.74 -27.72
N VAL A 49 -3.43 14.94 -26.71
CA VAL A 49 -4.08 14.90 -25.39
C VAL A 49 -3.89 16.23 -24.65
N ASN A 50 -4.98 16.83 -24.17
CA ASN A 50 -4.95 18.13 -23.52
C ASN A 50 -4.74 18.00 -21.99
N VAL A 51 -3.97 18.92 -21.39
CA VAL A 51 -3.77 19.07 -19.92
C VAL A 51 -5.10 19.00 -19.14
N LYS A 52 -6.18 19.54 -19.69
CA LYS A 52 -7.52 19.49 -19.06
C LYS A 52 -8.06 18.05 -18.90
N GLU A 53 -7.79 17.18 -19.86
CA GLU A 53 -8.23 15.78 -19.82
C GLU A 53 -7.45 14.97 -18.78
N VAL A 54 -6.15 15.26 -18.67
CA VAL A 54 -5.26 14.69 -17.64
C VAL A 54 -5.76 15.04 -16.24
N ASN A 55 -6.05 16.31 -15.99
CA ASN A 55 -6.57 16.75 -14.70
C ASN A 55 -7.91 16.09 -14.34
N LYS A 56 -8.82 15.97 -15.32
CA LYS A 56 -10.11 15.30 -15.12
C LYS A 56 -9.96 13.80 -14.79
N ALA A 57 -8.98 13.12 -15.36
CA ALA A 57 -8.69 11.73 -15.01
C ALA A 57 -8.05 11.59 -13.62
N ILE A 58 -7.19 12.53 -13.23
CA ILE A 58 -6.63 12.60 -11.86
C ILE A 58 -7.74 12.82 -10.83
N GLU A 59 -8.72 13.68 -11.12
CA GLU A 59 -9.88 13.89 -10.25
C GLU A 59 -10.73 12.63 -10.09
N LYS A 60 -11.03 11.93 -11.20
CA LYS A 60 -11.74 10.63 -11.15
C LYS A 60 -10.99 9.56 -10.36
N LEU A 61 -9.66 9.58 -10.37
CA LEU A 61 -8.82 8.70 -9.55
C LEU A 61 -8.89 9.00 -8.05
N LYS A 62 -9.18 10.26 -7.68
CA LYS A 62 -9.39 10.69 -6.30
C LYS A 62 -10.82 10.42 -5.82
N ALA A 63 -11.79 10.33 -6.73
CA ALA A 63 -13.17 9.98 -6.39
C ALA A 63 -13.24 8.57 -5.77
N GLY A 64 -13.72 8.49 -4.52
CA GLY A 64 -13.82 7.24 -3.74
C GLY A 64 -12.70 7.00 -2.73
N LYS A 65 -11.79 7.95 -2.53
CA LYS A 65 -10.99 8.02 -1.29
C LYS A 65 -11.85 8.65 -0.19
N ALA A 66 -11.76 8.13 1.03
CA ALA A 66 -12.21 8.89 2.20
C ALA A 66 -11.46 10.24 2.20
N PRO A 67 -12.13 11.34 2.57
CA PRO A 67 -11.48 12.63 2.70
C PRO A 67 -10.24 12.50 3.59
N ASP A 68 -9.16 13.15 3.18
CA ASP A 68 -8.07 13.54 4.06
C ASP A 68 -8.61 14.42 5.21
N GLU A 69 -7.83 14.59 6.28
CA GLU A 69 -8.19 15.19 7.59
C GLU A 69 -8.96 16.53 7.57
N ASP A 70 -9.16 17.15 6.41
CA ASP A 70 -9.99 18.34 6.29
C ASP A 70 -11.32 18.14 5.53
N GLY A 71 -11.49 17.19 4.61
CA GLY A 71 -12.77 17.03 3.88
C GLY A 71 -13.35 18.32 3.26
N ILE A 72 -12.53 19.37 3.08
CA ILE A 72 -12.96 20.68 2.58
C ILE A 72 -13.03 20.61 1.06
N PHE A 73 -14.25 20.57 0.52
CA PHE A 73 -14.48 21.12 -0.81
C PHE A 73 -14.36 22.64 -0.69
N GLY A 74 -13.44 23.25 -1.45
CA GLY A 74 -13.06 24.67 -1.38
C GLY A 74 -14.14 25.69 -1.76
N ARG A 75 -15.43 25.41 -1.46
CA ARG A 75 -16.51 26.33 -1.75
C ARG A 75 -17.73 26.20 -0.81
N THR A 76 -17.61 25.74 0.44
CA THR A 76 -18.73 25.83 1.39
C THR A 76 -18.31 25.86 2.88
N LEU A 77 -17.40 26.75 3.25
CA LEU A 77 -17.26 27.22 4.63
C LEU A 77 -17.03 28.73 4.60
N GLN A 78 -18.04 29.46 4.12
CA GLN A 78 -18.19 30.85 4.52
C GLN A 78 -19.04 30.87 5.80
N THR A 79 -18.59 31.65 6.78
CA THR A 79 -19.26 32.05 8.04
C THR A 79 -19.01 31.26 9.32
N TRP A 80 -17.80 30.75 9.57
CA TRP A 80 -17.33 30.48 10.94
C TRP A 80 -15.91 31.01 11.09
N ASP A 81 -15.64 31.81 12.12
CA ASP A 81 -14.28 32.32 12.33
C ASP A 81 -13.32 31.14 12.58
N GLY A 82 -12.12 31.21 12.00
CA GLY A 82 -11.16 30.11 12.04
C GLY A 82 -10.57 29.83 13.42
N ARG A 83 -10.91 30.58 14.47
CA ARG A 83 -10.43 30.33 15.84
C ARG A 83 -11.40 29.45 16.62
N GLU A 84 -12.70 29.65 16.47
CA GLU A 84 -13.70 28.83 17.15
C GLU A 84 -13.82 27.43 16.54
N PHE A 85 -13.70 27.28 15.21
CA PHE A 85 -13.66 25.96 14.56
C PHE A 85 -12.47 25.11 15.02
N ASN A 86 -11.28 25.70 15.08
CA ASN A 86 -10.07 25.02 15.55
C ASN A 86 -10.17 24.61 17.03
N LYS A 87 -10.83 25.40 17.89
CA LYS A 87 -11.05 25.03 19.29
C LYS A 87 -11.99 23.82 19.41
N VAL A 88 -13.10 23.81 18.66
CA VAL A 88 -14.06 22.71 18.66
C VAL A 88 -13.44 21.45 18.06
N GLN A 89 -12.72 21.54 16.95
CA GLN A 89 -12.02 20.41 16.34
C GLN A 89 -10.95 19.83 17.28
N ASN A 90 -10.14 20.68 17.92
CA ASN A 90 -9.14 20.21 18.90
C ASN A 90 -9.80 19.61 20.15
N TYR A 91 -10.94 20.15 20.60
CA TYR A 91 -11.69 19.59 21.72
C TYR A 91 -12.29 18.24 21.37
N LEU A 92 -12.92 18.12 20.20
CA LEU A 92 -13.47 16.86 19.69
C LEU A 92 -12.37 15.83 19.45
N GLN A 93 -11.23 16.22 18.86
CA GLN A 93 -10.09 15.31 18.65
C GLN A 93 -9.48 14.85 19.98
N ARG A 94 -9.36 15.74 20.98
CA ARG A 94 -8.92 15.37 22.33
C ARG A 94 -9.92 14.45 23.02
N TYR A 95 -11.22 14.71 22.87
CA TYR A 95 -12.28 13.90 23.44
C TYR A 95 -12.32 12.50 22.79
N ILE A 96 -12.28 12.43 21.46
CA ILE A 96 -12.19 11.19 20.68
C ILE A 96 -10.91 10.43 21.02
N ASN A 97 -9.76 11.10 21.12
CA ASN A 97 -8.52 10.44 21.52
C ASN A 97 -8.61 9.92 22.97
N ALA A 98 -9.21 10.67 23.89
CA ALA A 98 -9.40 10.25 25.28
C ALA A 98 -10.38 9.06 25.42
N THR A 99 -11.48 9.05 24.67
CA THR A 99 -12.47 7.95 24.67
C THR A 99 -11.92 6.71 23.96
N THR A 100 -11.25 6.89 22.81
CA THR A 100 -10.52 5.84 22.07
C THR A 100 -9.44 5.20 22.94
N THR A 101 -8.73 5.99 23.75
CA THR A 101 -7.72 5.45 24.67
C THR A 101 -8.37 4.69 25.83
N SER A 102 -9.56 5.08 26.29
CA SER A 102 -10.17 4.51 27.50
C SER A 102 -10.62 3.07 27.36
N TYR A 103 -11.25 2.69 26.24
CA TYR A 103 -11.64 1.28 26.04
C TYR A 103 -10.45 0.42 25.64
N LEU A 104 -9.48 0.95 24.88
CA LEU A 104 -8.25 0.22 24.55
C LEU A 104 -7.44 -0.11 25.80
N ASP A 105 -7.35 0.82 26.75
CA ASP A 105 -6.72 0.60 28.06
C ASP A 105 -7.49 -0.44 28.89
N SER A 106 -8.83 -0.38 28.91
CA SER A 106 -9.65 -1.42 29.57
C SER A 106 -9.48 -2.80 28.94
N ILE A 107 -9.42 -2.89 27.61
CA ILE A 107 -9.17 -4.14 26.90
C ILE A 107 -7.79 -4.69 27.29
N LEU A 108 -6.74 -3.85 27.28
CA LEU A 108 -5.40 -4.27 27.67
C LEU A 108 -5.35 -4.76 29.12
N LYS A 109 -5.96 -4.02 30.05
CA LYS A 109 -6.04 -4.38 31.48
C LYS A 109 -6.86 -5.63 31.75
N SER A 110 -7.85 -5.94 30.90
CA SER A 110 -8.67 -7.14 31.05
C SER A 110 -7.89 -8.44 30.86
N GLY A 111 -6.75 -8.38 30.15
CA GLY A 111 -5.98 -9.56 29.77
C GLY A 111 -6.65 -10.44 28.71
N LEU A 112 -7.79 -10.02 28.16
CA LEU A 112 -8.50 -10.71 27.09
C LEU A 112 -7.84 -10.44 25.73
N GLY A 113 -8.00 -11.39 24.81
CA GLY A 113 -7.61 -11.23 23.40
C GLY A 113 -6.36 -12.01 23.00
N ALA A 114 -5.85 -11.69 21.81
CA ALA A 114 -4.70 -12.36 21.24
C ALA A 114 -3.39 -11.83 21.82
N CYS A 115 -2.42 -12.73 21.97
CA CYS A 115 -1.07 -12.42 22.39
C CYS A 115 -0.07 -12.99 21.37
N ILE A 116 1.03 -12.28 21.14
CA ILE A 116 2.19 -12.79 20.41
C ILE A 116 3.27 -13.08 21.44
N GLY A 117 3.29 -14.32 21.91
CA GLY A 117 4.06 -14.69 23.10
C GLY A 117 3.49 -14.04 24.35
N ASP A 118 4.29 -13.19 25.00
CA ASP A 118 3.93 -12.39 26.18
C ASP A 118 3.40 -10.99 25.84
N ILE A 119 3.43 -10.60 24.57
CA ILE A 119 2.99 -9.27 24.11
C ILE A 119 1.50 -9.33 23.77
N GLN A 120 0.68 -8.55 24.49
CA GLN A 120 -0.76 -8.44 24.22
C GLN A 120 -1.02 -7.57 22.98
N VAL A 121 -1.80 -8.11 22.04
CA VAL A 121 -2.23 -7.41 20.81
C VAL A 121 -3.74 -7.59 20.56
N PRO A 122 -4.60 -7.23 21.53
CA PRO A 122 -6.02 -7.58 21.48
C PRO A 122 -6.84 -6.74 20.50
N ALA A 123 -6.42 -5.50 20.23
CA ALA A 123 -7.20 -4.57 19.42
C ALA A 123 -6.32 -3.56 18.66
N PRO A 124 -5.65 -3.95 17.55
CA PRO A 124 -5.05 -2.98 16.64
C PRO A 124 -6.10 -2.03 16.07
N THR A 125 -5.84 -0.73 16.15
CA THR A 125 -6.77 0.32 15.71
C THR A 125 -6.15 1.23 14.67
N CYS A 126 -7.00 1.76 13.80
CA CYS A 126 -6.63 2.81 12.86
C CYS A 126 -7.85 3.69 12.61
N ALA A 127 -7.81 4.93 13.09
CA ALA A 127 -8.97 5.81 13.12
C ALA A 127 -10.17 5.13 13.80
N ASP A 128 -11.30 5.01 13.11
CA ASP A 128 -12.54 4.37 13.59
C ASP A 128 -12.56 2.84 13.43
N ASP A 129 -11.65 2.28 12.64
CA ASP A 129 -11.54 0.83 12.45
C ASP A 129 -10.81 0.18 13.63
N ILE A 130 -11.50 -0.75 14.32
CA ILE A 130 -10.95 -1.56 15.41
C ILE A 130 -10.93 -3.02 14.96
N ALA A 131 -9.75 -3.64 14.93
CA ALA A 131 -9.61 -5.07 14.67
C ALA A 131 -9.48 -5.84 15.99
N VAL A 132 -10.54 -6.48 16.45
CA VAL A 132 -10.46 -7.34 17.65
C VAL A 132 -9.82 -8.68 17.30
N LEU A 133 -8.74 -9.02 18.01
CA LEU A 133 -8.02 -10.27 17.88
C LEU A 133 -8.17 -11.07 19.17
N ALA A 134 -8.59 -12.32 19.06
CA ALA A 134 -8.84 -13.19 20.21
C ALA A 134 -8.51 -14.65 19.89
N ASN A 135 -8.08 -15.39 20.91
CA ASN A 135 -7.78 -16.81 20.81
C ASN A 135 -9.01 -17.70 21.00
N SER A 136 -10.09 -17.14 21.58
CA SER A 136 -11.36 -17.82 21.79
C SER A 136 -12.53 -16.90 21.52
N THR A 137 -13.71 -17.47 21.28
CA THR A 137 -14.95 -16.71 21.09
C THR A 137 -15.41 -16.02 22.37
N ALA A 138 -15.11 -16.61 23.53
CA ALA A 138 -15.42 -16.02 24.82
C ALA A 138 -14.58 -14.76 25.05
N ASP A 139 -13.28 -14.79 24.74
CA ASP A 139 -12.42 -13.60 24.82
C ASP A 139 -12.88 -12.52 23.84
N ALA A 140 -13.24 -12.91 22.60
CA ALA A 140 -13.76 -11.98 21.61
C ALA A 140 -15.04 -11.30 22.11
N GLN A 141 -15.99 -12.06 22.67
CA GLN A 141 -17.22 -11.50 23.24
C GLN A 141 -16.93 -10.60 24.44
N GLY A 142 -16.02 -10.99 25.35
CA GLY A 142 -15.65 -10.15 26.48
C GLY A 142 -15.02 -8.81 26.04
N ILE A 143 -14.22 -8.81 24.96
CA ILE A 143 -13.72 -7.57 24.36
C ILE A 143 -14.87 -6.73 23.78
N LEU A 144 -15.81 -7.36 23.07
CA LEU A 144 -16.99 -6.67 22.53
C LEU A 144 -17.86 -6.06 23.65
N ASP A 145 -18.01 -6.75 24.78
CA ASP A 145 -18.76 -6.25 25.93
C ASP A 145 -18.08 -5.03 26.57
N ILE A 146 -16.73 -5.04 26.66
CA ILE A 146 -15.95 -3.87 27.10
C ILE A 146 -16.16 -2.71 26.12
N VAL A 147 -16.02 -2.97 24.82
CA VAL A 147 -16.24 -1.95 23.79
C VAL A 147 -17.65 -1.39 23.92
N GLN A 148 -18.68 -2.23 24.02
CA GLN A 148 -20.08 -1.84 24.16
C GLN A 148 -20.33 -0.97 25.40
N HIS A 149 -19.71 -1.31 26.54
CA HIS A 149 -19.82 -0.52 27.77
C HIS A 149 -19.29 0.90 27.56
N HIS A 150 -18.10 1.02 26.97
CA HIS A 150 -17.47 2.31 26.73
C HIS A 150 -18.17 3.12 25.63
N THR A 151 -18.59 2.49 24.53
CA THR A 151 -19.30 3.18 23.44
C THR A 151 -20.66 3.68 23.91
N SER A 152 -21.36 2.91 24.75
CA SER A 152 -22.62 3.32 25.39
C SER A 152 -22.42 4.52 26.32
N ARG A 153 -21.36 4.51 27.14
CA ARG A 153 -21.01 5.62 28.04
C ARG A 153 -20.63 6.89 27.26
N ASP A 154 -19.85 6.72 26.20
CA ASP A 154 -19.25 7.82 25.43
C ASP A 154 -20.15 8.30 24.27
N LEU A 155 -21.36 7.72 24.15
CA LEU A 155 -22.37 8.02 23.12
C LEU A 155 -21.85 7.83 21.68
N VAL A 156 -20.93 6.89 21.51
CA VAL A 156 -20.40 6.47 20.21
C VAL A 156 -21.21 5.29 19.71
N LYS A 157 -21.65 5.32 18.45
CA LYS A 157 -22.35 4.18 17.83
C LYS A 157 -21.41 3.42 16.91
N ILE A 158 -21.20 2.14 17.21
CA ILE A 158 -20.59 1.20 16.28
C ILE A 158 -21.66 0.75 15.28
N ASN A 159 -21.25 0.49 14.04
CA ASN A 159 -22.16 0.00 13.00
C ASN A 159 -22.08 -1.53 12.92
N PRO A 160 -23.09 -2.29 13.41
CA PRO A 160 -23.04 -3.75 13.40
C PRO A 160 -23.03 -4.32 11.98
N THR A 161 -23.68 -3.65 11.02
CA THR A 161 -23.75 -4.13 9.63
C THR A 161 -22.42 -4.03 8.89
N LYS A 162 -21.51 -3.13 9.31
CA LYS A 162 -20.15 -3.04 8.79
C LYS A 162 -19.16 -3.90 9.58
N SER A 163 -19.58 -4.45 10.71
CA SER A 163 -18.73 -5.27 11.58
C SER A 163 -18.80 -6.72 11.10
N GLU A 164 -17.63 -7.30 10.84
CA GLU A 164 -17.48 -8.66 10.33
C GLU A 164 -16.59 -9.48 11.27
N ALA A 165 -16.92 -10.75 11.45
CA ALA A 165 -16.09 -11.71 12.17
C ALA A 165 -15.56 -12.78 11.20
N VAL A 166 -14.24 -12.95 11.19
CA VAL A 166 -13.56 -13.99 10.40
C VAL A 166 -12.78 -14.89 11.34
N LEU A 167 -12.89 -16.19 11.10
CA LEU A 167 -12.13 -17.20 11.82
C LEU A 167 -10.89 -17.60 11.03
N TYR A 168 -9.71 -17.39 11.61
CA TYR A 168 -8.46 -17.76 10.96
C TYR A 168 -8.01 -19.18 11.34
N ASN A 169 -7.59 -19.97 10.34
CA ASN A 169 -6.96 -21.28 10.49
C ASN A 169 -7.73 -22.35 11.29
N ALA A 170 -9.04 -22.22 11.44
CA ALA A 170 -9.80 -23.18 12.24
C ALA A 170 -10.37 -24.30 11.37
N LYS A 171 -9.89 -25.53 11.61
CA LYS A 171 -10.44 -26.73 10.96
C LYS A 171 -11.64 -27.21 11.76
N GLY A 172 -12.85 -26.91 11.28
CA GLY A 172 -14.08 -27.55 11.76
C GLY A 172 -14.57 -27.14 13.15
N SER A 173 -14.08 -26.04 13.72
CA SER A 173 -14.61 -25.51 14.98
C SER A 173 -15.87 -24.68 14.74
N ASN A 174 -17.00 -25.10 15.31
CA ASN A 174 -18.19 -24.28 15.41
C ASN A 174 -17.95 -23.16 16.41
N ILE A 175 -17.99 -21.91 15.93
CA ILE A 175 -17.89 -20.71 16.75
C ILE A 175 -19.28 -20.26 17.17
N SER A 176 -19.45 -19.95 18.45
CA SER A 176 -20.64 -19.26 18.98
C SER A 176 -20.86 -17.94 18.24
N THR A 177 -22.10 -17.56 17.99
CA THR A 177 -22.41 -16.26 17.37
C THR A 177 -21.97 -15.13 18.31
N LEU A 178 -21.12 -14.24 17.79
CA LEU A 178 -20.71 -13.03 18.49
C LEU A 178 -21.85 -12.02 18.40
N LYS A 179 -22.11 -11.34 19.51
CA LYS A 179 -23.14 -10.33 19.61
C LYS A 179 -22.52 -8.98 19.93
N PHE A 180 -23.08 -7.94 19.34
CA PHE A 180 -22.78 -6.57 19.71
C PHE A 180 -24.11 -5.84 19.88
N GLU A 181 -24.36 -5.37 21.10
CA GLU A 181 -25.69 -4.95 21.52
C GLU A 181 -26.72 -6.08 21.28
N ASP A 182 -27.84 -5.79 20.64
CA ASP A 182 -28.88 -6.77 20.30
C ASP A 182 -28.66 -7.43 18.92
N ASN A 183 -27.54 -7.15 18.25
CA ASN A 183 -27.28 -7.60 16.88
C ASN A 183 -26.23 -8.72 16.85
N ASP A 184 -26.46 -9.71 15.99
CA ASP A 184 -25.47 -10.73 15.66
C ASP A 184 -24.43 -10.16 14.68
N ILE A 185 -23.15 -10.31 14.99
CA ILE A 185 -22.06 -9.93 14.06
C ILE A 185 -22.01 -10.93 12.91
N ASN A 186 -21.95 -10.41 11.68
CA ASN A 186 -21.92 -11.24 10.49
C ASN A 186 -20.63 -12.05 10.41
N LYS A 187 -20.76 -13.37 10.25
CA LYS A 187 -19.63 -14.28 10.04
C LYS A 187 -19.30 -14.36 8.57
N THR A 188 -18.05 -14.13 8.21
CA THR A 188 -17.59 -14.16 6.82
C THR A 188 -16.33 -15.02 6.69
N ASN A 189 -16.08 -15.52 5.48
CA ASN A 189 -14.86 -16.27 5.15
C ASN A 189 -13.75 -15.35 4.62
N GLU A 190 -14.09 -14.07 4.40
CA GLU A 190 -13.18 -13.04 3.96
C GLU A 190 -13.54 -11.73 4.64
N THR A 191 -12.55 -10.97 5.08
CA THR A 191 -12.73 -9.62 5.61
C THR A 191 -11.81 -8.64 4.92
N LYS A 192 -12.27 -7.39 4.82
CA LYS A 192 -11.47 -6.28 4.30
C LYS A 192 -11.12 -5.34 5.44
N HIS A 193 -9.85 -5.34 5.84
CA HIS A 193 -9.33 -4.40 6.84
C HIS A 193 -8.23 -3.54 6.23
N LEU A 194 -8.28 -2.23 6.45
CA LEU A 194 -7.37 -1.22 5.89
C LEU A 194 -7.17 -1.37 4.38
N GLY A 195 -8.23 -1.71 3.65
CA GLY A 195 -8.19 -1.88 2.20
C GLY A 195 -7.54 -3.17 1.71
N ILE A 196 -7.19 -4.12 2.58
CA ILE A 196 -6.68 -5.45 2.22
C ILE A 196 -7.76 -6.50 2.49
N LYS A 197 -8.23 -7.18 1.42
CA LYS A 197 -9.12 -8.33 1.58
C LYS A 197 -8.32 -9.58 1.88
N ARG A 198 -8.65 -10.26 2.99
CA ARG A 198 -7.98 -11.47 3.46
C ARG A 198 -9.00 -12.58 3.65
N ASN A 199 -8.61 -13.81 3.33
CA ASN A 199 -9.42 -14.99 3.60
C ASN A 199 -9.07 -15.64 4.95
N GLU A 200 -9.81 -16.67 5.35
CA GLU A 200 -9.59 -17.47 6.58
C GLU A 200 -8.16 -18.05 6.73
N GLN A 201 -7.38 -18.16 5.65
CA GLN A 201 -5.98 -18.59 5.70
C GLN A 201 -5.01 -17.40 5.80
N ASN A 202 -5.51 -16.20 6.10
CA ASN A 202 -4.79 -14.94 6.16
C ASN A 202 -4.04 -14.62 4.86
N ARG A 203 -4.63 -14.97 3.70
CA ARG A 203 -4.05 -14.69 2.37
C ARG A 203 -4.76 -13.53 1.71
N ALA A 204 -3.98 -12.66 1.07
CA ALA A 204 -4.51 -11.56 0.26
C ALA A 204 -5.02 -12.06 -1.10
N ASN A 205 -6.10 -11.45 -1.59
CA ASN A 205 -6.61 -11.73 -2.94
C ASN A 205 -5.78 -11.00 -4.02
N ILE A 206 -4.82 -11.69 -4.61
CA ILE A 206 -3.89 -11.12 -5.61
C ILE A 206 -4.60 -10.73 -6.91
N SER A 207 -5.62 -11.49 -7.32
CA SER A 207 -6.42 -11.15 -8.50
C SER A 207 -7.17 -9.82 -8.32
N GLU A 208 -7.70 -9.57 -7.11
CA GLU A 208 -8.30 -8.28 -6.77
C GLU A 208 -7.28 -7.15 -6.83
N ARG A 209 -6.07 -7.36 -6.30
CA ARG A 209 -4.96 -6.40 -6.37
C ARG A 209 -4.54 -6.03 -7.80
N ILE A 210 -4.44 -7.04 -8.67
CA ILE A 210 -4.17 -6.84 -10.09
C ILE A 210 -5.31 -6.06 -10.75
N ARG A 211 -6.57 -6.39 -10.41
CA ARG A 211 -7.75 -5.68 -10.90
C ARG A 211 -7.76 -4.21 -10.46
N THR A 212 -7.38 -3.90 -9.22
CA THR A 212 -7.26 -2.52 -8.73
C THR A 212 -6.23 -1.72 -9.52
N GLY A 213 -5.06 -2.29 -9.80
CA GLY A 213 -4.03 -1.63 -10.62
C GLY A 213 -4.51 -1.39 -12.05
N ARG A 214 -5.11 -2.41 -12.67
CA ARG A 214 -5.69 -2.30 -14.01
C ARG A 214 -6.78 -1.24 -14.09
N ALA A 215 -7.70 -1.22 -13.14
CA ALA A 215 -8.75 -0.20 -13.06
C ALA A 215 -8.14 1.22 -12.96
N THR A 216 -7.05 1.38 -12.21
CA THR A 216 -6.32 2.64 -12.07
C THR A 216 -5.74 3.11 -13.41
N ILE A 217 -5.15 2.21 -14.19
CA ILE A 217 -4.70 2.54 -15.55
C ILE A 217 -5.85 2.84 -16.49
N TYR A 218 -6.92 2.04 -16.45
CA TYR A 218 -8.05 2.25 -17.34
C TYR A 218 -8.76 3.59 -17.10
N SER A 219 -8.80 4.06 -15.85
CA SER A 219 -9.30 5.42 -15.58
C SER A 219 -8.42 6.53 -16.16
N LEU A 220 -7.16 6.25 -16.47
CA LEU A 220 -6.23 7.19 -17.10
C LEU A 220 -6.21 7.11 -18.63
N LEU A 221 -6.89 6.13 -19.26
CA LEU A 221 -6.92 6.00 -20.73
C LEU A 221 -7.44 7.28 -21.41
N GLY A 222 -8.52 7.85 -20.88
CA GLY A 222 -9.12 9.09 -21.40
C GLY A 222 -8.26 10.35 -21.20
N ALA A 223 -7.16 10.23 -20.46
CA ALA A 223 -6.14 11.25 -20.30
C ALA A 223 -4.90 10.98 -21.16
N GLY A 224 -5.02 10.16 -22.20
CA GLY A 224 -3.93 9.93 -23.14
C GLY A 224 -3.07 8.70 -22.87
N LEU A 225 -3.50 7.74 -22.06
CA LEU A 225 -2.75 6.47 -21.90
C LEU A 225 -3.01 5.47 -23.04
N HIS A 226 -3.46 5.96 -24.21
CA HIS A 226 -3.67 5.18 -25.42
C HIS A 226 -2.35 4.93 -26.16
N VAL A 227 -2.08 3.66 -26.45
CA VAL A 227 -0.86 3.16 -27.10
C VAL A 227 -0.51 3.87 -28.41
N ARG A 228 -1.52 4.31 -29.18
CA ARG A 228 -1.35 4.81 -30.55
C ARG A 228 -1.51 6.32 -30.71
N ARG A 229 -2.15 6.99 -29.75
CA ARG A 229 -2.49 8.42 -29.84
C ARG A 229 -2.36 9.13 -28.49
N GLY A 230 -1.46 8.62 -27.66
CA GLY A 230 -1.34 8.99 -26.26
C GLY A 230 0.06 9.45 -25.88
N PHE A 231 0.39 9.30 -24.60
CA PHE A 231 1.70 9.57 -24.06
C PHE A 231 2.77 8.66 -24.63
N SER A 232 4.01 9.16 -24.68
CA SER A 232 5.16 8.31 -24.95
C SER A 232 5.23 7.14 -23.95
N PRO A 233 5.78 5.98 -24.35
CA PRO A 233 5.85 4.80 -23.47
C PRO A 233 6.53 5.08 -22.13
N MET A 234 7.50 6.00 -22.10
CA MET A 234 8.19 6.44 -20.89
C MET A 234 7.26 7.18 -19.92
N VAL A 235 6.43 8.10 -20.43
CA VAL A 235 5.48 8.86 -19.62
C VAL A 235 4.35 7.95 -19.14
N ALA A 236 3.83 7.08 -20.00
CA ALA A 236 2.84 6.09 -19.63
C ALA A 236 3.37 5.09 -18.58
N TYR A 237 4.64 4.66 -18.68
CA TYR A 237 5.29 3.86 -17.64
C TYR A 237 5.41 4.64 -16.33
N LYS A 238 5.81 5.91 -16.36
CA LYS A 238 5.88 6.77 -15.16
C LYS A 238 4.51 6.87 -14.48
N LEU A 239 3.43 7.02 -15.24
CA LEU A 239 2.06 7.02 -14.71
C LEU A 239 1.68 5.67 -14.09
N TRP A 240 1.99 4.55 -14.75
CA TRP A 240 1.81 3.20 -14.22
C TRP A 240 2.52 3.02 -12.87
N ARG A 241 3.82 3.32 -12.83
CA ARG A 241 4.67 3.20 -11.65
C ARG A 241 4.21 4.13 -10.51
N THR A 242 3.70 5.32 -10.83
CA THR A 242 3.32 6.33 -9.83
C THR A 242 1.94 6.08 -9.24
N TYR A 243 0.96 5.68 -10.04
CA TYR A 243 -0.44 5.60 -9.59
C TYR A 243 -0.94 4.17 -9.39
N ALA A 244 -0.58 3.27 -10.30
CA ALA A 244 -1.20 1.95 -10.35
C ALA A 244 -0.38 0.89 -9.60
N VAL A 245 0.95 0.92 -9.72
CA VAL A 245 1.83 0.01 -8.95
C VAL A 245 1.58 0.12 -7.44
N PRO A 246 1.58 1.32 -6.81
CA PRO A 246 1.34 1.42 -5.37
C PRO A 246 -0.01 0.85 -4.96
N ARG A 247 -1.07 1.08 -5.76
CA ARG A 247 -2.42 0.55 -5.48
C ARG A 247 -2.49 -0.97 -5.65
N SER A 248 -1.70 -1.54 -6.55
CA SER A 248 -1.63 -3.00 -6.75
C SER A 248 -0.90 -3.72 -5.63
N ILE A 249 0.21 -3.17 -5.14
CA ILE A 249 1.05 -3.87 -4.16
C ILE A 249 0.78 -3.46 -2.71
N TYR A 250 -0.05 -2.44 -2.48
CA TYR A 250 -0.35 -1.95 -1.14
C TYR A 250 -0.77 -3.07 -0.19
N GLY A 251 -0.11 -3.14 0.97
CA GLY A 251 -0.36 -4.12 2.01
C GLY A 251 0.18 -5.52 1.70
N LEU A 252 0.77 -5.76 0.51
CA LEU A 252 1.42 -7.04 0.21
C LEU A 252 2.82 -7.13 0.84
N GLU A 253 3.40 -6.02 1.29
CA GLU A 253 4.68 -5.96 2.00
C GLU A 253 4.67 -6.72 3.34
N VAL A 254 3.49 -6.87 3.96
CA VAL A 254 3.32 -7.67 5.20
C VAL A 254 2.81 -9.08 4.95
N MET A 255 2.56 -9.47 3.69
CA MET A 255 1.94 -10.75 3.32
C MET A 255 2.95 -11.79 2.82
N ASN A 256 2.82 -13.04 3.25
CA ASN A 256 3.64 -14.12 2.69
C ASN A 256 3.11 -14.60 1.32
N LEU A 257 3.59 -13.96 0.26
CA LEU A 257 3.26 -14.33 -1.11
C LEU A 257 3.96 -15.63 -1.54
N LEU A 258 3.21 -16.51 -2.21
CA LEU A 258 3.73 -17.68 -2.90
C LEU A 258 4.44 -17.27 -4.20
N ALA A 259 5.32 -18.14 -4.72
CA ALA A 259 5.96 -17.94 -6.02
C ALA A 259 4.92 -17.66 -7.12
N LYS A 260 3.89 -18.50 -7.23
CA LYS A 260 2.79 -18.31 -8.19
C LYS A 260 2.08 -16.95 -8.10
N GLU A 261 1.99 -16.38 -6.90
CA GLU A 261 1.32 -15.08 -6.69
C GLU A 261 2.22 -13.92 -7.13
N LYS A 262 3.53 -14.05 -6.93
CA LYS A 262 4.52 -13.12 -7.50
C LYS A 262 4.53 -13.21 -9.02
N ASP A 263 4.51 -14.42 -9.58
CA ASP A 263 4.46 -14.66 -11.03
C ASP A 263 3.21 -14.04 -11.65
N MET A 264 2.06 -14.12 -10.95
CA MET A 264 0.82 -13.46 -11.38
C MET A 264 0.96 -11.93 -11.45
N LEU A 265 1.59 -11.31 -10.44
CA LEU A 265 1.84 -9.87 -10.42
C LEU A 265 2.77 -9.45 -11.57
N GLU A 266 3.87 -10.17 -11.77
CA GLU A 266 4.81 -9.90 -12.86
C GLU A 266 4.19 -10.13 -14.24
N LEU A 267 3.38 -11.18 -14.41
CA LEU A 267 2.66 -11.42 -15.65
C LEU A 267 1.66 -10.29 -15.94
N ALA A 268 0.97 -9.79 -14.92
CA ALA A 268 0.06 -8.67 -15.07
C ALA A 268 0.80 -7.38 -15.47
N GLU A 269 1.94 -7.10 -14.84
CA GLU A 269 2.79 -5.97 -15.20
C GLU A 269 3.31 -6.08 -16.63
N LYS A 270 3.88 -7.23 -17.03
CA LYS A 270 4.37 -7.44 -18.40
C LYS A 270 3.29 -7.21 -19.45
N LYS A 271 2.05 -7.64 -19.19
CA LYS A 271 0.91 -7.37 -20.08
C LYS A 271 0.65 -5.88 -20.23
N ILE A 272 0.72 -5.12 -19.13
CA ILE A 272 0.51 -3.67 -19.14
C ILE A 272 1.68 -2.96 -19.83
N LEU A 273 2.93 -3.37 -19.57
CA LEU A 273 4.11 -2.80 -20.21
C LEU A 273 4.13 -3.06 -21.72
N ARG A 274 3.74 -4.26 -22.17
CA ARG A 274 3.56 -4.56 -23.61
C ARG A 274 2.53 -3.64 -24.22
N GLN A 275 1.40 -3.46 -23.54
CA GLN A 275 0.35 -2.55 -23.99
C GLN A 275 0.87 -1.11 -24.10
N ILE A 276 1.49 -0.58 -23.05
CA ILE A 276 2.05 0.79 -23.01
C ILE A 276 3.03 1.03 -24.17
N GLN A 277 3.83 0.03 -24.53
CA GLN A 277 4.85 0.12 -25.56
C GLN A 277 4.38 -0.27 -26.97
N GLY A 278 3.15 -0.80 -27.11
CA GLY A 278 2.66 -1.34 -28.38
C GLY A 278 3.36 -2.61 -28.84
N LEU A 279 3.93 -3.40 -27.91
CA LEU A 279 4.71 -4.59 -28.23
C LEU A 279 3.82 -5.82 -28.51
N PRO A 280 4.22 -6.68 -29.45
CA PRO A 280 3.62 -7.99 -29.66
C PRO A 280 3.64 -8.90 -28.42
N ASN A 281 2.70 -9.86 -28.36
CA ASN A 281 2.57 -10.80 -27.23
C ASN A 281 3.74 -11.78 -27.11
N ASP A 282 4.44 -12.06 -28.20
CA ASP A 282 5.61 -12.94 -28.32
C ASP A 282 6.95 -12.24 -28.02
N THR A 283 6.95 -10.91 -27.84
CA THR A 283 8.17 -10.17 -27.45
C THR A 283 8.84 -10.80 -26.23
N ALA A 284 10.17 -10.92 -26.22
CA ALA A 284 10.89 -11.51 -25.10
C ALA A 284 10.61 -10.77 -23.78
N ASN A 285 10.46 -11.51 -22.66
CA ASN A 285 10.13 -10.91 -21.36
C ASN A 285 11.15 -9.86 -20.89
N MET A 286 12.44 -10.07 -21.17
CA MET A 286 13.49 -9.10 -20.84
C MET A 286 13.31 -7.80 -21.62
N ALA A 287 13.07 -7.88 -22.93
CA ALA A 287 12.88 -6.71 -23.78
C ALA A 287 11.73 -5.80 -23.31
N VAL A 288 10.65 -6.39 -22.78
CA VAL A 288 9.51 -5.63 -22.22
C VAL A 288 9.93 -4.68 -21.09
N TYR A 289 10.91 -5.08 -20.28
CA TYR A 289 11.44 -4.25 -19.20
C TYR A 289 12.52 -3.29 -19.69
N THR A 290 13.49 -3.80 -20.47
CA THR A 290 14.68 -3.05 -20.90
C THR A 290 14.32 -1.81 -21.72
N LEU A 291 13.39 -1.92 -22.67
CA LEU A 291 13.05 -0.83 -23.61
C LEU A 291 12.53 0.45 -22.92
N VAL A 292 11.87 0.32 -21.77
CA VAL A 292 11.38 1.47 -20.98
C VAL A 292 12.20 1.72 -19.71
N GLY A 293 13.25 0.93 -19.48
CA GLY A 293 13.99 0.93 -18.21
C GLY A 293 13.08 0.64 -17.02
N ALA A 294 12.17 -0.32 -17.17
CA ALA A 294 11.24 -0.71 -16.12
C ALA A 294 11.86 -1.76 -15.20
N GLU A 295 11.65 -1.59 -13.89
CA GLU A 295 11.95 -2.63 -12.90
C GLU A 295 10.75 -3.56 -12.73
N PRO A 296 10.97 -4.89 -12.58
CA PRO A 296 9.92 -5.82 -12.18
C PRO A 296 9.21 -5.42 -10.89
N ILE A 297 7.90 -5.59 -10.84
CA ILE A 297 7.05 -5.27 -9.68
C ILE A 297 7.48 -5.98 -8.41
N ALA A 298 8.11 -7.16 -8.52
CA ALA A 298 8.69 -7.88 -7.40
C ALA A 298 9.81 -7.09 -6.71
N ILE A 299 10.63 -6.34 -7.45
CA ILE A 299 11.66 -5.46 -6.89
C ILE A 299 11.00 -4.33 -6.10
N THR A 300 9.94 -3.73 -6.63
CA THR A 300 9.20 -2.67 -5.92
C THR A 300 8.58 -3.20 -4.63
N LEU A 301 8.05 -4.43 -4.65
CA LEU A 301 7.53 -5.08 -3.47
C LEU A 301 8.61 -5.34 -2.42
N ASP A 302 9.79 -5.82 -2.84
CA ASP A 302 10.93 -6.04 -1.95
C ASP A 302 11.40 -4.71 -1.31
N LYS A 303 11.45 -3.61 -2.08
CA LYS A 303 11.71 -2.26 -1.56
C LYS A 303 10.70 -1.84 -0.49
N ASN A 304 9.41 -2.14 -0.69
CA ASN A 304 8.36 -1.85 0.30
C ASN A 304 8.51 -2.69 1.57
N VAL A 305 8.83 -3.99 1.46
CA VAL A 305 9.10 -4.88 2.61
C VAL A 305 10.22 -4.30 3.47
N LEU A 306 11.36 -3.96 2.87
CA LEU A 306 12.49 -3.44 3.61
C LEU A 306 12.21 -2.04 4.18
N THR A 307 11.48 -1.19 3.45
CA THR A 307 11.07 0.13 3.94
C THR A 307 10.14 0.01 5.14
N PHE A 308 9.18 -0.91 5.10
CA PHE A 308 8.28 -1.20 6.21
C PHE A 308 9.04 -1.72 7.43
N PHE A 309 9.93 -2.71 7.25
CA PHE A 309 10.82 -3.19 8.30
C PHE A 309 11.63 -2.05 8.94
N MET A 310 12.30 -1.22 8.14
CA MET A 310 13.10 -0.12 8.66
C MET A 310 12.26 0.97 9.36
N ASN A 311 10.99 1.16 8.98
CA ASN A 311 10.09 2.05 9.71
C ASN A 311 9.81 1.52 11.12
N ILE A 312 9.55 0.21 11.27
CA ILE A 312 9.33 -0.40 12.58
C ILE A 312 10.61 -0.31 13.44
N VAL A 313 11.76 -0.63 12.85
CA VAL A 313 13.05 -0.59 13.54
C VAL A 313 13.38 0.81 14.09
N ARG A 314 13.09 1.87 13.32
CA ARG A 314 13.30 3.25 13.77
C ARG A 314 12.35 3.67 14.89
N ASN A 315 11.18 3.05 14.97
CA ASN A 315 10.18 3.34 15.99
C ASN A 315 10.34 2.36 17.18
N SER A 316 11.51 2.41 17.82
CA SER A 316 11.96 1.40 18.80
C SER A 316 11.10 1.25 20.06
N GLY A 317 10.24 2.23 20.34
CA GLY A 317 9.35 2.27 21.50
C GLY A 317 7.93 1.76 21.24
N THR A 318 7.64 1.23 20.06
CA THR A 318 6.29 0.74 19.73
C THR A 318 6.18 -0.78 19.89
N ILE A 319 4.95 -1.28 20.10
CA ILE A 319 4.64 -2.71 20.21
C ILE A 319 5.09 -3.47 18.95
N GLU A 320 4.98 -2.87 17.77
CA GLU A 320 5.44 -3.49 16.52
C GLU A 320 6.94 -3.78 16.55
N CYS A 321 7.74 -2.89 17.14
CA CYS A 321 9.18 -3.09 17.29
C CYS A 321 9.50 -4.16 18.33
N GLU A 322 8.71 -4.25 19.40
CA GLU A 322 8.83 -5.30 20.40
C GLU A 322 8.51 -6.69 19.81
N ILE A 323 7.40 -6.80 19.07
CA ILE A 323 7.03 -8.01 18.32
C ILE A 323 8.13 -8.37 17.33
N LEU A 324 8.68 -7.39 16.63
CA LEU A 324 9.76 -7.57 15.67
C LEU A 324 11.02 -8.15 16.34
N ARG A 325 11.46 -7.58 17.47
CA ARG A 325 12.59 -8.09 18.25
C ARG A 325 12.36 -9.52 18.72
N ARG A 326 11.16 -9.80 19.23
CA ARG A 326 10.75 -11.14 19.63
C ARG A 326 10.83 -12.11 18.45
N GLN A 327 10.25 -11.77 17.30
CA GLN A 327 10.31 -12.63 16.13
C GLN A 327 11.74 -12.89 15.66
N ILE A 328 12.65 -11.93 15.74
CA ILE A 328 14.07 -12.14 15.42
C ILE A 328 14.75 -13.10 16.41
N ALA A 329 14.42 -13.01 17.70
CA ALA A 329 14.99 -13.89 18.72
C ALA A 329 14.49 -15.34 18.63
N PHE A 330 13.26 -15.54 18.13
CA PHE A 330 12.59 -16.84 18.12
C PHE A 330 12.31 -17.41 16.72
N SER A 331 12.72 -16.74 15.64
CA SER A 331 12.47 -17.23 14.28
C SER A 331 13.27 -18.50 14.01
N ASP A 332 12.57 -19.57 13.59
CA ASP A 332 13.21 -20.71 12.92
C ASP A 332 13.44 -20.31 11.47
N GLN A 333 14.62 -20.57 10.90
CA GLN A 333 14.96 -20.33 9.50
C GLN A 333 13.96 -20.97 8.50
N ARG A 334 13.17 -21.96 8.95
CA ARG A 334 12.13 -22.63 8.15
C ARG A 334 10.73 -22.05 8.30
N GLY A 335 10.53 -21.06 9.18
CA GLY A 335 9.25 -20.42 9.45
C GLY A 335 8.71 -19.60 8.27
N LYS A 336 7.39 -19.33 8.29
CA LYS A 336 6.71 -18.43 7.35
C LYS A 336 6.40 -17.09 8.02
N ASP A 337 7.24 -16.61 8.91
CA ASP A 337 7.04 -15.31 9.56
C ASP A 337 7.52 -14.17 8.66
N PHE A 338 7.16 -12.95 9.05
CA PHE A 338 7.56 -11.73 8.36
C PHE A 338 9.09 -11.58 8.34
N ILE A 339 9.78 -12.03 9.39
CA ILE A 339 11.24 -11.88 9.54
C ILE A 339 12.01 -12.74 8.56
N ASN A 340 11.59 -13.98 8.35
CA ASN A 340 12.22 -14.82 7.33
C ASN A 340 12.05 -14.23 5.93
N ARG A 341 10.96 -13.53 5.66
CA ARG A 341 10.82 -12.78 4.41
C ARG A 341 11.79 -11.60 4.34
N VAL A 342 11.92 -10.83 5.42
CA VAL A 342 12.88 -9.72 5.51
C VAL A 342 14.30 -10.24 5.30
N GLU A 343 14.71 -11.30 6.00
CA GLU A 343 16.05 -11.89 5.89
C GLU A 343 16.36 -12.42 4.49
N LYS A 344 15.41 -13.11 3.85
CA LYS A 344 15.54 -13.53 2.45
C LYS A 344 15.72 -12.33 1.52
N THR A 345 15.01 -11.24 1.78
CA THR A 345 15.10 -10.02 0.97
C THR A 345 16.45 -9.33 1.21
N LEU A 346 16.88 -9.16 2.47
CA LEU A 346 18.19 -8.61 2.81
C LEU A 346 19.32 -9.41 2.15
N SER A 347 19.27 -10.74 2.26
CA SER A 347 20.24 -11.65 1.64
C SER A 347 20.27 -11.53 0.11
N LYS A 348 19.10 -11.47 -0.53
CA LYS A 348 18.96 -11.28 -1.99
C LYS A 348 19.70 -10.03 -2.48
N TYR A 349 19.69 -8.95 -1.69
CA TYR A 349 20.35 -7.68 -2.02
C TYR A 349 21.71 -7.50 -1.34
N ASN A 350 22.28 -8.58 -0.78
CA ASN A 350 23.55 -8.57 -0.06
C ASN A 350 23.62 -7.50 1.04
N LEU A 351 22.51 -7.26 1.74
CA LEU A 351 22.40 -6.32 2.86
C LEU A 351 22.71 -7.03 4.18
N LYS A 352 22.97 -6.24 5.24
CA LYS A 352 23.22 -6.79 6.58
C LYS A 352 21.93 -7.44 7.13
N SER A 353 22.07 -8.34 8.10
CA SER A 353 20.94 -9.05 8.69
C SER A 353 19.97 -8.12 9.42
N SER A 354 18.76 -8.61 9.69
CA SER A 354 17.75 -7.85 10.45
C SER A 354 18.25 -7.53 11.86
N SER A 355 18.95 -8.45 12.54
CA SER A 355 19.55 -8.23 13.86
C SER A 355 20.51 -7.03 13.87
N TYR A 356 21.37 -6.91 12.84
CA TYR A 356 22.26 -5.77 12.72
C TYR A 356 21.50 -4.44 12.65
N TYR A 357 20.42 -4.38 11.86
CA TYR A 357 19.65 -3.16 11.68
C TYR A 357 18.82 -2.80 12.91
N ILE A 358 18.42 -3.77 13.73
CA ILE A 358 17.80 -3.49 15.04
C ILE A 358 18.76 -2.78 15.98
N GLU A 359 19.99 -3.26 16.05
CA GLU A 359 21.02 -2.67 16.92
C GLU A 359 21.54 -1.34 16.37
N ASN A 360 21.55 -1.19 15.04
CA ASN A 360 22.12 -0.05 14.32
C ASN A 360 21.09 0.53 13.33
N PRO A 361 20.01 1.16 13.83
CA PRO A 361 18.93 1.67 12.99
C PRO A 361 19.42 2.81 12.09
N LEU A 362 19.32 2.63 10.78
CA LEU A 362 19.66 3.67 9.81
C LEU A 362 18.55 4.71 9.68
N ASN A 363 18.95 5.98 9.61
CA ASN A 363 18.01 7.06 9.31
C ASN A 363 17.50 6.97 7.86
N LYS A 364 16.44 7.72 7.54
CA LYS A 364 15.76 7.63 6.23
C LYS A 364 16.68 7.97 5.05
N ILE A 365 17.65 8.85 5.25
CA ILE A 365 18.59 9.30 4.19
C ILE A 365 19.64 8.21 3.96
N GLU A 366 20.24 7.69 5.03
CA GLU A 366 21.22 6.59 4.99
C GLU A 366 20.63 5.33 4.36
N TRP A 367 19.39 4.99 4.73
CA TRP A 367 18.69 3.85 4.14
C TRP A 367 18.53 4.01 2.63
N LYS A 368 18.08 5.19 2.17
CA LYS A 368 17.94 5.48 0.73
C LYS A 368 19.26 5.40 -0.04
N LYS A 369 20.37 5.85 0.56
CA LYS A 369 21.71 5.74 -0.05
C LYS A 369 22.13 4.27 -0.18
N THR A 370 21.90 3.49 0.88
CA THR A 370 22.24 2.06 0.92
C THR A 370 21.47 1.25 -0.13
N SER A 371 20.19 1.56 -0.34
CA SER A 371 19.39 0.90 -1.38
C SER A 371 19.75 1.32 -2.81
N ARG A 372 20.19 2.57 -3.03
CA ARG A 372 20.54 3.08 -4.37
C ARG A 372 21.89 2.55 -4.86
N ASN A 373 22.91 2.52 -4.01
CA ASN A 373 24.26 2.09 -4.39
C ASN A 373 24.37 0.61 -4.76
N LYS A 374 23.34 -0.21 -4.49
CA LYS A 374 23.30 -1.64 -4.84
C LYS A 374 22.32 -2.00 -5.95
N ASP A 375 21.40 -1.10 -6.30
CA ASP A 375 20.54 -1.25 -7.48
C ASP A 375 21.37 -1.17 -8.79
N GLN A 376 22.49 -0.43 -8.79
CA GLN A 376 23.40 -0.34 -9.96
C GLN A 376 24.12 -1.66 -10.29
N GLY A 377 24.34 -2.56 -9.32
CA GLY A 377 25.02 -3.85 -9.56
C GLY A 377 24.12 -5.00 -10.03
N ILE A 378 22.80 -4.77 -10.14
CA ILE A 378 21.81 -5.80 -10.54
C ILE A 378 21.45 -5.69 -12.03
N LEU A 379 21.72 -4.55 -12.66
CA LEU A 379 21.53 -4.36 -14.11
C LEU A 379 22.73 -4.84 -14.95
N GLU A 380 23.83 -5.25 -14.31
CA GLU A 380 25.04 -5.76 -14.96
C GLU A 380 25.14 -7.31 -14.99
N LYS A 381 24.07 -8.02 -14.61
CA LYS A 381 23.95 -9.48 -14.73
C LYS A 381 22.67 -9.86 -15.45
#